data_AF-A0A6I7NJL8-F1
#
_entry.id   AF-A0A6I7NJL8-F1
#
_cell.length_a   1.000
_cell.length_b   1.000
_cell.length_c   1.000
_cell.angle_alpha   90.00
_cell.angle_beta   90.00
_cell.angle_gamma   90.00
#
_symmetry.space_group_name_H-M   'P 1'
#
loop_
_entity.id
_entity.type
_entity.pdbx_description
1 polymer ?
#
loop_
_entity_poly.entity_id
_entity_poly.type
_entity_poly.pdbx_seq_one_letter_code
_entity_poly.pdbx_strand_id
1 'polypeptide(L)'
;MTQEQAPEPQKKKIWPGFLDQSEIPLAVYATIFVTMGLLWVFQELHPDVTLGFFTELLGAAFTLFIIDTLLVRSKTKRWKIVQEHVDYLISRDVNRLRDGLAVRAFGFDPVISGIRSADQLADVRAQRALLLEQMEAQTPAELVSSLSQSSLFNEGTYAYLDEKASALWDVFNMRYSEYMDPKLVSTLIQLHTHIKDLGSHIRQYSRATAYPGDATYYQTIGLQGASVSTCEILKIVNELKRKGYSRTANIAID
;
A
#
# COMPACT_ATOMS: atom_id res chain seq x y z
N MET A 1 11.75 -32.32 32.85
CA MET A 1 11.55 -31.02 33.53
C MET A 1 11.79 -29.93 32.51
N THR A 2 10.72 -29.42 31.93
CA THR A 2 10.76 -28.25 31.04
C THR A 2 9.48 -27.49 31.35
N GLN A 3 9.61 -26.36 32.03
CA GLN A 3 8.49 -25.55 32.51
C GLN A 3 7.85 -24.82 31.33
N GLU A 4 6.55 -25.03 31.20
CA GLU A 4 5.64 -24.33 30.30
C GLU A 4 5.42 -22.92 30.88
N GLN A 5 6.02 -21.89 30.26
CA GLN A 5 5.77 -20.50 30.61
C GLN A 5 4.44 -20.05 29.99
N ALA A 6 3.44 -19.86 30.85
CA ALA A 6 2.20 -19.18 30.50
C ALA A 6 2.49 -17.72 30.08
N PRO A 7 1.83 -17.17 29.05
CA PRO A 7 2.00 -15.78 28.65
C PRO A 7 1.37 -14.84 29.69
N GLU A 8 2.15 -13.87 30.18
CA GLU A 8 1.68 -12.81 31.06
C GLU A 8 0.56 -11.98 30.39
N PRO A 9 -0.48 -11.57 31.13
CA PRO A 9 -1.52 -10.71 30.60
C PRO A 9 -0.95 -9.29 30.37
N GLN A 10 -0.86 -8.88 29.11
CA GLN A 10 -0.53 -7.53 28.72
C GLN A 10 -1.50 -6.55 29.40
N LYS A 11 -0.99 -5.77 30.36
CA LYS A 11 -1.69 -4.63 30.95
C LYS A 11 -2.09 -3.67 29.83
N LYS A 12 -3.37 -3.66 29.45
CA LYS A 12 -3.98 -2.60 28.64
C LYS A 12 -3.75 -1.27 29.36
N LYS A 13 -2.75 -0.50 28.92
CA LYS A 13 -2.68 0.93 29.18
C LYS A 13 -3.85 1.58 28.45
N ILE A 14 -4.93 1.82 29.18
CA ILE A 14 -6.02 2.69 28.75
C ILE A 14 -5.49 4.11 28.87
N TRP A 15 -4.80 4.57 27.83
CA TRP A 15 -4.64 6.00 27.59
C TRP A 15 -5.69 6.39 26.54
N PRO A 16 -6.44 7.48 26.74
CA PRO A 16 -7.47 7.85 25.78
C PRO A 16 -6.79 8.26 24.48
N GLY A 17 -7.11 7.56 23.38
CA GLY A 17 -6.62 7.80 22.02
C GLY A 17 -7.12 9.10 21.38
N PHE A 18 -7.24 10.17 22.18
CA PHE A 18 -7.57 11.52 21.76
C PHE A 18 -6.31 12.35 21.46
N LEU A 19 -5.12 11.86 21.85
CA LEU A 19 -3.88 12.63 21.87
C LEU A 19 -2.94 12.39 20.67
N ASP A 20 -3.19 11.36 19.86
CA ASP A 20 -2.31 11.02 18.72
C ASP A 20 -2.80 11.58 17.36
N GLN A 21 -3.87 12.38 17.35
CA GLN A 21 -4.52 12.84 16.11
C GLN A 21 -4.62 14.36 15.94
N SER A 22 -4.04 15.15 16.86
CA SER A 22 -3.96 16.60 16.72
C SER A 22 -2.59 16.98 16.15
N GLU A 23 -2.56 17.52 14.93
CA GLU A 23 -1.35 18.13 14.34
C GLU A 23 -0.91 19.39 15.12
N ILE A 24 -1.84 19.97 15.90
CA ILE A 24 -1.58 21.10 16.78
C ILE A 24 -1.02 20.55 18.10
N PRO A 25 0.18 20.95 18.54
CA PRO A 25 0.76 20.45 19.78
C PRO A 25 -0.18 20.71 20.95
N LEU A 26 -0.44 19.70 21.80
CA LEU A 26 -1.20 19.84 23.06
C LEU A 26 -0.72 21.03 23.90
N ALA A 27 0.56 21.36 23.78
CA ALA A 27 1.21 22.53 24.36
C ALA A 27 0.51 23.86 24.00
N VAL A 28 -0.05 24.01 22.80
CA VAL A 28 -0.77 25.22 22.37
C VAL A 28 -2.07 25.39 23.16
N TYR A 29 -2.89 24.35 23.25
CA TYR A 29 -4.10 24.38 24.06
C TYR A 29 -3.78 24.60 25.54
N ALA A 30 -2.76 23.92 26.07
CA ALA A 30 -2.31 24.11 27.44
C ALA A 30 -1.86 25.56 27.69
N THR A 31 -1.15 26.17 26.74
CA THR A 31 -0.69 27.57 26.86
C THR A 31 -1.87 28.52 26.89
N ILE A 32 -2.88 28.34 26.03
CA ILE A 32 -4.11 29.14 26.01
C ILE A 32 -4.84 29.04 27.36
N PHE A 33 -5.05 27.82 27.88
CA PHE A 33 -5.72 27.61 29.17
C PHE A 33 -4.94 28.20 30.35
N VAL A 34 -3.62 28.02 30.37
CA VAL A 34 -2.75 28.61 31.41
C VAL A 34 -2.80 30.13 31.33
N THR A 35 -2.79 30.69 30.13
CA THR A 35 -2.83 32.16 29.93
C THR A 35 -4.18 32.73 30.34
N MET A 36 -5.29 32.05 30.04
CA MET A 36 -6.62 32.43 30.54
C MET A 36 -6.68 32.37 32.08
N GLY A 37 -6.09 31.36 32.70
CA GLY A 37 -6.00 31.25 34.16
C GLY A 37 -5.16 32.36 34.80
N LEU A 38 -4.05 32.74 34.17
CA LEU A 38 -3.23 33.88 34.61
C LEU A 38 -3.98 35.20 34.47
N LEU A 39 -4.62 35.45 33.32
CA LEU A 39 -5.41 36.66 33.10
C LEU A 39 -6.57 36.78 34.09
N TRP A 40 -7.19 35.67 34.48
CA TRP A 40 -8.22 35.64 35.52
C TRP A 40 -7.69 36.10 36.89
N VAL A 41 -6.46 35.70 37.25
CA VAL A 41 -5.80 36.15 38.49
C VAL A 41 -5.41 37.63 38.42
N PHE A 42 -5.02 38.12 37.24
CA PHE A 42 -4.59 39.52 37.03
C PHE A 42 -5.73 40.51 36.75
N GLN A 43 -6.97 40.03 36.63
CA GLN A 43 -8.17 40.85 36.40
C GLN A 43 -8.32 41.99 37.41
N GLU A 44 -7.96 41.75 38.68
CA GLU A 44 -8.11 42.72 39.76
C GLU A 44 -7.17 43.94 39.63
N LEU A 45 -6.07 43.81 38.87
CA LEU A 45 -5.06 44.87 38.71
C LEU A 45 -5.33 45.76 37.50
N HIS A 46 -5.73 45.18 36.36
CA HIS A 46 -5.98 45.90 35.11
C HIS A 46 -7.18 45.34 34.34
N PRO A 47 -8.42 45.69 34.73
CA PRO A 47 -9.64 45.08 34.21
C PRO A 47 -9.85 45.30 32.70
N ASP A 48 -9.56 46.51 32.18
CA ASP A 48 -9.80 46.81 30.77
C ASP A 48 -8.82 46.08 29.83
N VAL A 49 -7.56 45.94 30.25
CA VAL A 49 -6.52 45.26 29.46
C VAL A 49 -6.73 43.75 29.50
N THR A 50 -7.06 43.20 30.68
CA THR A 50 -7.31 41.76 30.83
C THR A 50 -8.54 41.30 30.06
N LEU A 51 -9.61 42.11 30.02
CA LEU A 51 -10.83 41.78 29.27
C LEU A 51 -10.59 41.77 27.75
N GLY A 52 -9.80 42.72 27.23
CA GLY A 52 -9.36 42.73 25.83
C GLY A 52 -8.58 41.46 25.46
N PHE A 53 -7.54 41.13 26.25
CA PHE A 53 -6.77 39.91 26.02
C PHE A 53 -7.60 38.63 26.17
N PHE A 54 -8.54 38.60 27.10
CA PHE A 54 -9.43 37.45 27.28
C PHE A 54 -10.31 37.21 26.05
N THR A 55 -10.87 38.28 25.46
CA THR A 55 -11.68 38.15 24.23
C THR A 55 -10.86 37.69 23.02
N GLU A 56 -9.62 38.16 22.88
CA GLU A 56 -8.72 37.75 21.80
C GLU A 56 -8.25 36.30 21.96
N LEU A 57 -7.88 35.88 23.18
CA LEU A 57 -7.54 34.49 23.49
C LEU A 57 -8.72 33.54 23.28
N LEU A 58 -9.93 33.96 23.63
CA LEU A 58 -11.14 33.18 23.36
C LEU A 58 -11.38 33.03 21.85
N GLY A 59 -11.18 34.11 21.08
CA GLY A 59 -11.29 34.09 19.62
C GLY A 59 -10.23 33.19 18.96
N ALA A 60 -8.98 33.24 19.44
CA ALA A 60 -7.91 32.37 18.98
C ALA A 60 -8.17 30.90 19.31
N ALA A 61 -8.62 30.60 20.53
CA ALA A 61 -9.00 29.26 20.97
C ALA A 61 -10.16 28.70 20.12
N PHE A 62 -11.17 29.53 19.84
CA PHE A 62 -12.31 29.14 19.01
C PHE A 62 -11.90 28.89 17.55
N THR A 63 -11.01 29.71 17.00
CA THR A 63 -10.48 29.52 15.64
C THR A 63 -9.66 28.23 15.54
N LEU A 64 -8.79 27.96 16.51
CA LEU A 64 -8.04 26.70 16.61
C LEU A 64 -9.00 25.52 16.76
N PHE A 65 -10.03 25.65 17.59
CA PHE A 65 -11.06 24.62 17.76
C PHE A 65 -11.82 24.34 16.46
N ILE A 66 -12.15 25.36 15.66
CA ILE A 66 -12.80 25.15 14.35
C ILE A 66 -11.86 24.41 13.40
N ILE A 67 -10.59 24.83 13.31
CA ILE A 67 -9.61 24.19 12.44
C ILE A 67 -9.42 22.73 12.84
N ASP A 68 -9.18 22.48 14.13
CA ASP A 68 -8.87 21.14 14.64
C ASP A 68 -10.12 20.24 14.70
N THR A 69 -11.23 20.75 15.23
CA THR A 69 -12.41 19.91 15.48
C THR A 69 -13.30 19.77 14.26
N LEU A 70 -13.46 20.82 13.44
CA LEU A 70 -14.36 20.76 12.29
C LEU A 70 -13.63 20.38 11.00
N LEU A 71 -12.46 20.97 10.71
CA LEU A 71 -11.73 20.65 9.48
C LEU A 71 -10.97 19.34 9.61
N VAL A 72 -10.21 19.11 10.69
CA VAL A 72 -9.44 17.86 10.83
C VAL A 72 -10.38 16.67 11.02
N ARG A 73 -11.31 16.65 11.99
CA ARG A 73 -12.20 15.48 12.16
C ARG A 73 -13.06 15.15 10.94
N SER A 74 -13.59 16.14 10.24
CA SER A 74 -14.36 15.91 9.00
C SER A 74 -13.48 15.28 7.92
N LYS A 75 -12.22 15.74 7.80
CA LYS A 75 -11.25 15.15 6.88
C LYS A 75 -10.80 13.75 7.34
N THR A 76 -10.52 13.53 8.62
CA THR A 76 -10.12 12.22 9.19
C THR A 76 -11.23 11.18 9.04
N LYS A 77 -12.50 11.53 9.28
CA LYS A 77 -13.61 10.60 9.10
C LYS A 77 -13.82 10.24 7.63
N ARG A 78 -13.76 11.21 6.72
CA ARG A 78 -13.81 10.94 5.27
C ARG A 78 -12.60 10.12 4.81
N TRP A 79 -11.42 10.46 5.31
CA TRP A 79 -10.19 9.73 5.00
C TRP A 79 -10.29 8.29 5.44
N LYS A 80 -10.77 7.99 6.65
CA LYS A 80 -10.95 6.61 7.10
C LYS A 80 -11.81 5.77 6.14
N ILE A 81 -12.93 6.34 5.66
CA ILE A 81 -13.80 5.67 4.68
C ILE A 81 -13.09 5.49 3.35
N VAL A 82 -12.42 6.54 2.85
CA VAL A 82 -11.69 6.49 1.58
C VAL A 82 -10.50 5.53 1.65
N GLN A 83 -9.81 5.48 2.78
CA GLN A 83 -8.67 4.61 3.03
C GLN A 83 -9.08 3.14 2.91
N GLU A 84 -10.22 2.72 3.47
CA GLU A 84 -10.72 1.35 3.31
C GLU A 84 -10.94 0.98 1.83
N HIS A 85 -11.44 1.93 1.03
CA HIS A 85 -11.64 1.72 -0.41
C HIS A 85 -10.30 1.69 -1.18
N VAL A 86 -9.37 2.58 -0.85
CA VAL A 86 -8.03 2.62 -1.45
C VAL A 86 -7.27 1.35 -1.12
N ASP A 87 -7.27 0.92 0.14
CA ASP A 87 -6.66 -0.32 0.61
C ASP A 87 -7.26 -1.54 -0.09
N TYR A 88 -8.57 -1.54 -0.33
CA TYR A 88 -9.25 -2.56 -1.13
C TYR A 88 -8.77 -2.57 -2.59
N LEU A 89 -8.72 -1.40 -3.25
CA LEU A 89 -8.28 -1.29 -4.64
C LEU A 89 -6.84 -1.78 -4.79
N ILE A 90 -5.94 -1.33 -3.91
CA ILE A 90 -4.55 -1.82 -3.85
C ILE A 90 -4.54 -3.33 -3.66
N SER A 91 -5.28 -3.84 -2.68
CA SER A 91 -5.30 -5.29 -2.38
C SER A 91 -5.80 -6.12 -3.55
N ARG A 92 -6.84 -5.64 -4.23
CA ARG A 92 -7.41 -6.28 -5.42
C ARG A 92 -6.38 -6.32 -6.54
N ASP A 93 -5.72 -5.20 -6.83
CA ASP A 93 -4.84 -5.08 -7.98
C ASP A 93 -3.48 -5.77 -7.73
N VAL A 94 -2.97 -5.76 -6.49
CA VAL A 94 -1.84 -6.59 -6.05
C VAL A 94 -2.15 -8.08 -6.19
N ASN A 95 -3.32 -8.55 -5.73
CA ASN A 95 -3.69 -9.96 -5.86
C ASN A 95 -3.86 -10.37 -7.33
N ARG A 96 -4.49 -9.53 -8.16
CA ARG A 96 -4.60 -9.78 -9.60
C ARG A 96 -3.22 -9.84 -10.25
N LEU A 97 -2.31 -8.93 -9.91
CA LEU A 97 -0.95 -8.96 -10.42
C LEU A 97 -0.23 -10.26 -10.06
N ARG A 98 -0.33 -10.73 -8.81
CA ARG A 98 0.22 -12.03 -8.37
C ARG A 98 -0.29 -13.19 -9.21
N ASP A 99 -1.60 -13.23 -9.39
CA ASP A 99 -2.27 -14.27 -10.17
C ASP A 99 -1.84 -14.24 -11.64
N GLY A 100 -1.77 -13.02 -12.19
CA GLY A 100 -1.28 -12.78 -13.55
C GLY A 100 0.18 -13.21 -13.72
N LEU A 101 1.07 -12.90 -12.78
CA LEU A 101 2.47 -13.32 -12.84
C LEU A 101 2.62 -14.84 -12.75
N ALA A 102 1.91 -15.49 -11.83
CA ALA A 102 1.95 -16.94 -11.71
C ALA A 102 1.63 -17.60 -13.06
N VAL A 103 0.53 -17.22 -13.70
CA VAL A 103 0.11 -17.81 -14.98
C VAL A 103 1.01 -17.34 -16.12
N ARG A 104 1.24 -16.03 -16.26
CA ARG A 104 1.86 -15.46 -17.45
C ARG A 104 3.38 -15.58 -17.45
N ALA A 105 4.03 -15.27 -16.33
CA ALA A 105 5.48 -15.31 -16.23
C ALA A 105 6.00 -16.73 -15.95
N PHE A 106 5.27 -17.54 -15.19
CA PHE A 106 5.74 -18.86 -14.74
C PHE A 106 4.92 -20.04 -15.28
N GLY A 107 3.90 -19.80 -16.10
CA GLY A 107 3.10 -20.88 -16.69
C GLY A 107 2.33 -21.70 -15.65
N PHE A 108 1.91 -21.09 -14.54
CA PHE A 108 1.20 -21.78 -13.47
C PHE A 108 -0.06 -22.48 -13.98
N ASP A 109 -0.03 -23.81 -13.88
CA ASP A 109 -1.14 -24.71 -14.21
C ASP A 109 -1.48 -25.54 -12.95
N PRO A 110 -2.53 -25.18 -12.19
CA PRO A 110 -2.83 -25.82 -10.93
C PRO A 110 -3.36 -27.24 -11.11
N VAL A 111 -2.96 -28.15 -10.21
CA VAL A 111 -3.54 -29.50 -10.18
C VAL A 111 -4.94 -29.43 -9.58
N ILE A 112 -5.94 -29.81 -10.38
CA ILE A 112 -7.38 -29.78 -10.03
C ILE A 112 -7.81 -31.20 -9.64
N SER A 113 -8.11 -31.42 -8.36
CA SER A 113 -8.86 -32.61 -7.92
C SER A 113 -10.31 -32.50 -8.43
N GLY A 114 -10.85 -33.58 -9.00
CA GLY A 114 -12.07 -33.58 -9.83
C GLY A 114 -13.40 -33.15 -9.17
N ILE A 115 -13.39 -32.67 -7.93
CA ILE A 115 -14.57 -32.19 -7.21
C ILE A 115 -14.40 -30.69 -6.94
N ARG A 116 -15.26 -29.87 -7.55
CA ARG A 116 -15.34 -28.41 -7.32
C ARG A 116 -15.86 -28.13 -5.90
N SER A 117 -14.96 -28.14 -4.91
CA SER A 117 -15.25 -27.72 -3.54
C SER A 117 -14.56 -26.39 -3.20
N ALA A 118 -14.99 -25.74 -2.11
CA ALA A 118 -14.30 -24.57 -1.57
C ALA A 118 -12.84 -24.87 -1.19
N ASP A 119 -12.57 -26.13 -0.79
CA ASP A 119 -11.22 -26.60 -0.46
C ASP A 119 -10.30 -26.57 -1.68
N GLN A 120 -10.83 -26.88 -2.87
CA GLN A 120 -10.06 -26.83 -4.09
C GLN A 120 -9.55 -25.41 -4.41
N LEU A 121 -10.36 -24.37 -4.16
CA LEU A 121 -9.92 -22.99 -4.34
C LEU A 121 -8.83 -22.60 -3.34
N ALA A 122 -8.90 -23.11 -2.11
CA ALA A 122 -7.85 -22.91 -1.11
C ALA A 122 -6.55 -23.62 -1.54
N ASP A 123 -6.64 -24.84 -2.07
CA ASP A 123 -5.50 -25.61 -2.57
C ASP A 123 -4.80 -24.92 -3.74
N VAL A 124 -5.56 -24.41 -4.72
CA VAL A 124 -4.99 -23.65 -5.85
C VAL A 124 -4.28 -22.38 -5.37
N ARG A 125 -4.87 -21.68 -4.38
CA ARG A 125 -4.24 -20.49 -3.78
C ARG A 125 -2.94 -20.86 -3.04
N ALA A 126 -2.92 -22.00 -2.35
CA ALA A 126 -1.73 -22.49 -1.66
C ALA A 126 -0.62 -22.88 -2.65
N GLN A 127 -0.94 -23.63 -3.71
CA GLN A 127 -0.01 -23.98 -4.79
C GLN A 127 0.61 -22.73 -5.43
N ARG A 128 -0.22 -21.72 -5.72
CA ARG A 128 0.24 -20.45 -6.27
C ARG A 128 1.13 -19.68 -5.31
N ALA A 129 0.74 -19.60 -4.03
CA ALA A 129 1.54 -18.92 -3.03
C ALA A 129 2.93 -19.54 -2.89
N LEU A 130 2.99 -20.88 -2.88
CA LEU A 130 4.23 -21.64 -2.82
C LEU A 130 5.11 -21.40 -4.07
N LEU A 131 4.53 -21.40 -5.27
CA LEU A 131 5.26 -21.05 -6.49
C LEU A 131 5.88 -19.64 -6.37
N LEU A 132 5.08 -18.63 -6.02
CA LEU A 132 5.56 -17.25 -5.98
C LEU A 132 6.62 -17.02 -4.88
N GLU A 133 6.54 -17.75 -3.76
CA GLU A 133 7.54 -17.73 -2.71
C GLU A 133 8.86 -18.37 -3.17
N GLN A 134 8.79 -19.50 -3.87
CA GLN A 134 9.96 -20.13 -4.48
C GLN A 134 10.63 -19.21 -5.51
N MET A 135 9.84 -18.51 -6.32
CA MET A 135 10.36 -17.57 -7.32
C MET A 135 10.94 -16.31 -6.69
N GLU A 136 10.39 -15.80 -5.57
CA GLU A 136 10.97 -14.65 -4.83
C GLU A 136 12.36 -14.97 -4.28
N ALA A 137 12.60 -16.22 -3.88
CA ALA A 137 13.88 -16.65 -3.33
C ALA A 137 14.99 -16.79 -4.40
N GLN A 138 14.65 -16.81 -5.69
CA GLN A 138 15.60 -16.94 -6.78
C GLN A 138 16.30 -15.62 -7.08
N THR A 139 17.56 -15.70 -7.47
CA THR A 139 18.29 -14.56 -8.03
C THR A 139 17.79 -14.24 -9.45
N PRO A 140 17.99 -13.00 -9.95
CA PRO A 140 17.61 -12.66 -11.32
C PRO A 140 18.22 -13.57 -12.39
N ALA A 141 19.42 -14.09 -12.15
CA ALA A 141 20.09 -15.02 -13.08
C ALA A 141 19.42 -16.41 -13.10
N GLU A 142 18.99 -16.91 -11.95
CA GLU A 142 18.26 -18.19 -11.87
C GLU A 142 16.87 -18.08 -12.50
N LEU A 143 16.18 -16.96 -12.24
CA LEU A 143 14.83 -16.70 -12.71
C LEU A 143 14.72 -16.72 -14.24
N VAL A 144 15.79 -16.40 -14.97
CA VAL A 144 15.85 -16.50 -16.44
C VAL A 144 15.39 -17.87 -16.94
N SER A 145 15.77 -18.94 -16.25
CA SER A 145 15.38 -20.30 -16.64
C SER A 145 13.95 -20.68 -16.22
N SER A 146 13.43 -20.02 -15.19
CA SER A 146 12.07 -20.21 -14.67
C SER A 146 11.00 -19.46 -15.48
N LEU A 147 11.38 -18.42 -16.24
CA LEU A 147 10.43 -17.64 -17.04
C LEU A 147 9.91 -18.44 -18.25
N SER A 148 8.59 -18.57 -18.33
CA SER A 148 7.90 -19.19 -19.46
C SER A 148 7.94 -18.27 -20.68
N GLN A 149 8.88 -18.52 -21.59
CA GLN A 149 9.09 -17.62 -22.73
C GLN A 149 7.84 -17.51 -23.63
N SER A 150 7.15 -18.61 -23.88
CA SER A 150 5.95 -18.65 -24.72
C SER A 150 4.77 -17.87 -24.12
N SER A 151 4.66 -17.86 -22.79
CA SER A 151 3.56 -17.22 -22.07
C SER A 151 3.85 -15.76 -21.70
N LEU A 152 5.10 -15.43 -21.42
CA LEU A 152 5.50 -14.07 -21.01
C LEU A 152 5.68 -13.15 -22.21
N PHE A 153 6.40 -13.59 -23.24
CA PHE A 153 6.81 -12.73 -24.36
C PHE A 153 5.78 -12.68 -25.48
N ASN A 154 4.58 -12.17 -25.17
CA ASN A 154 3.53 -11.94 -26.15
C ASN A 154 2.73 -10.67 -25.84
N GLU A 155 1.99 -10.20 -26.85
CA GLU A 155 1.21 -8.97 -26.79
C GLU A 155 0.12 -9.01 -25.71
N GLY A 156 -0.50 -10.18 -25.49
CA GLY A 156 -1.54 -10.32 -24.47
C GLY A 156 -1.00 -10.12 -23.04
N THR A 157 0.22 -10.58 -22.77
CA THR A 157 0.88 -10.35 -21.48
C THR A 157 1.38 -8.91 -21.35
N TYR A 158 1.87 -8.29 -22.43
CA TYR A 158 2.20 -6.86 -22.44
C TYR A 158 0.99 -6.00 -22.11
N ALA A 159 -0.13 -6.17 -22.82
CA ALA A 159 -1.36 -5.41 -22.61
C ALA A 159 -1.90 -5.59 -21.18
N TYR A 160 -1.83 -6.82 -20.65
CA TYR A 160 -2.21 -7.10 -19.26
C TYR A 160 -1.38 -6.31 -18.26
N LEU A 161 -0.05 -6.30 -18.41
CA LEU A 161 0.84 -5.56 -17.52
C LEU A 161 0.64 -4.06 -17.63
N ASP A 162 0.40 -3.55 -18.84
CA ASP A 162 0.11 -2.13 -19.07
C ASP A 162 -1.18 -1.68 -18.39
N GLU A 163 -2.24 -2.52 -18.45
CA GLU A 163 -3.49 -2.32 -17.71
C GLU A 163 -3.24 -2.28 -16.19
N LYS A 164 -2.43 -3.21 -15.65
CA LYS A 164 -2.14 -3.24 -14.20
C LYS A 164 -1.29 -2.07 -13.74
N ALA A 165 -0.31 -1.65 -14.53
CA ALA A 165 0.46 -0.45 -14.23
C ALA A 165 -0.46 0.80 -14.23
N SER A 166 -1.39 0.89 -15.18
CA SER A 166 -2.36 1.99 -15.27
C SER A 166 -3.32 1.99 -14.08
N ALA A 167 -3.83 0.82 -13.68
CA ALA A 167 -4.69 0.70 -12.50
C ALA A 167 -3.99 1.16 -11.21
N LEU A 168 -2.70 0.85 -11.03
CA LEU A 168 -1.91 1.38 -9.90
C LEU A 168 -1.73 2.90 -9.99
N TRP A 169 -1.54 3.41 -11.20
CA TRP A 169 -1.43 4.86 -11.44
C TRP A 169 -2.71 5.61 -11.07
N ASP A 170 -3.86 5.02 -11.39
CA ASP A 170 -5.16 5.59 -11.06
C ASP A 170 -5.36 5.73 -9.55
N VAL A 171 -4.83 4.79 -8.75
CA VAL A 171 -4.85 4.90 -7.27
C VAL A 171 -4.11 6.15 -6.80
N PHE A 172 -2.99 6.52 -7.41
CA PHE A 172 -2.27 7.76 -7.06
C PHE A 172 -2.99 9.03 -7.50
N ASN A 173 -3.71 8.98 -8.61
CA ASN A 173 -4.43 10.15 -9.12
C ASN A 173 -5.80 10.33 -8.48
N MET A 174 -6.19 9.48 -7.52
CA MET A 174 -7.37 9.73 -6.73
C MET A 174 -7.20 10.99 -5.88
N ARG A 175 -8.27 11.77 -5.76
CA ARG A 175 -8.34 13.06 -5.03
C ARG A 175 -7.81 13.01 -3.58
N TYR A 176 -7.69 11.83 -2.99
CA TYR A 176 -7.30 11.62 -1.59
C TYR A 176 -5.97 10.90 -1.43
N SER A 177 -5.20 10.67 -2.51
CA SER A 177 -3.88 10.06 -2.42
C SER A 177 -2.89 10.88 -1.56
N GLU A 178 -3.15 12.17 -1.38
CA GLU A 178 -2.40 13.08 -0.50
C GLU A 178 -2.37 12.64 0.97
N TYR A 179 -3.33 11.83 1.40
CA TYR A 179 -3.41 11.31 2.78
C TYR A 179 -2.81 9.89 2.92
N MET A 180 -2.34 9.28 1.83
CA MET A 180 -1.70 7.96 1.88
C MET A 180 -0.35 8.04 2.60
N ASP A 181 0.02 6.97 3.29
CA ASP A 181 1.35 6.86 3.90
C ASP A 181 2.44 7.04 2.83
N PRO A 182 3.42 7.95 3.02
CA PRO A 182 4.43 8.22 2.01
C PRO A 182 5.26 6.99 1.61
N LYS A 183 5.48 6.04 2.53
CA LYS A 183 6.20 4.81 2.21
C LYS A 183 5.33 3.90 1.34
N LEU A 184 4.03 3.80 1.61
CA LEU A 184 3.10 3.08 0.74
C LEU A 184 3.11 3.66 -0.68
N VAL A 185 3.01 4.98 -0.81
CA VAL A 185 3.07 5.66 -2.12
C VAL A 185 4.37 5.32 -2.84
N SER A 186 5.52 5.43 -2.15
CA SER A 186 6.82 5.07 -2.71
C SER A 186 6.89 3.61 -3.17
N THR A 187 6.42 2.66 -2.35
CA THR A 187 6.38 1.22 -2.68
C THR A 187 5.51 0.96 -3.92
N LEU A 188 4.34 1.59 -4.02
CA LEU A 188 3.45 1.41 -5.17
C LEU A 188 4.03 2.05 -6.44
N ILE A 189 4.74 3.19 -6.34
CA ILE A 189 5.40 3.83 -7.49
C ILE A 189 6.51 2.92 -8.02
N GLN A 190 7.31 2.35 -7.12
CA GLN A 190 8.32 1.34 -7.49
C GLN A 190 7.67 0.14 -8.19
N LEU A 191 6.55 -0.36 -7.66
CA LEU A 191 5.80 -1.44 -8.29
C LEU A 191 5.34 -1.07 -9.72
N HIS A 192 4.74 0.12 -9.89
CA HIS A 192 4.32 0.63 -11.19
C HIS A 192 5.49 0.67 -12.19
N THR A 193 6.62 1.25 -11.77
CA THR A 193 7.83 1.37 -12.60
C THR A 193 8.31 -0.01 -13.04
N HIS A 194 8.46 -0.96 -12.12
CA HIS A 194 8.93 -2.30 -12.48
C HIS A 194 7.97 -3.06 -13.38
N ILE A 195 6.64 -2.85 -13.26
CA ILE A 195 5.67 -3.42 -14.20
C ILE A 195 5.84 -2.82 -15.61
N LYS A 196 6.05 -1.50 -15.71
CA LYS A 196 6.32 -0.83 -17.00
C LYS A 196 7.66 -1.28 -17.59
N ASP A 197 8.69 -1.48 -16.77
CA ASP A 197 9.97 -2.03 -17.20
C ASP A 197 9.82 -3.45 -17.73
N LEU A 198 9.09 -4.32 -17.02
CA LEU A 198 8.77 -5.66 -17.49
C LEU A 198 8.06 -5.65 -18.85
N GLY A 199 7.07 -4.76 -19.02
CA GLY A 199 6.40 -4.54 -20.31
C GLY A 199 7.37 -4.09 -21.41
N SER A 200 8.33 -3.22 -21.08
CA SER A 200 9.36 -2.76 -22.02
C SER A 200 10.31 -3.89 -22.42
N HIS A 201 10.71 -4.75 -21.47
CA HIS A 201 11.53 -5.94 -21.73
C HIS A 201 10.80 -6.97 -22.59
N ILE A 202 9.49 -7.13 -22.42
CA ILE A 202 8.66 -7.96 -23.30
C ILE A 202 8.73 -7.45 -24.75
N ARG A 203 8.52 -6.14 -24.96
CA ARG A 203 8.62 -5.55 -26.29
C ARG A 203 10.03 -5.65 -26.88
N GLN A 204 11.05 -5.48 -26.04
CA GLN A 204 12.45 -5.64 -26.45
C GLN A 204 12.73 -7.07 -26.93
N TYR A 205 12.23 -8.09 -26.25
CA TYR A 205 12.32 -9.48 -26.71
C TYR A 205 11.61 -9.66 -28.05
N SER A 206 10.40 -9.12 -28.20
CA SER A 206 9.62 -9.22 -29.45
C SER A 206 10.29 -8.53 -30.64
N ARG A 207 11.21 -7.57 -30.45
CA ARG A 207 11.96 -6.94 -31.56
C ARG A 207 12.81 -7.94 -32.35
N ALA A 208 13.16 -9.08 -31.77
CA ALA A 208 13.88 -10.14 -32.47
C ALA A 208 13.18 -10.60 -33.76
N THR A 209 11.85 -10.51 -33.84
CA THR A 209 11.11 -10.86 -35.06
C THR A 209 11.26 -9.82 -36.17
N ALA A 210 11.40 -8.54 -35.81
CA ALA A 210 11.59 -7.44 -36.76
C ALA A 210 13.05 -7.30 -37.21
N TYR A 211 14.01 -7.76 -36.39
CA TYR A 211 15.45 -7.69 -36.65
C TYR A 211 16.10 -9.09 -36.54
N PRO A 212 15.89 -10.00 -37.51
CA PRO A 212 16.39 -11.39 -37.42
C PRO A 212 17.92 -11.50 -37.28
N GLY A 213 18.68 -10.55 -37.86
CA GLY A 213 20.14 -10.52 -37.76
C GLY A 213 20.67 -10.30 -36.33
N ASP A 214 19.88 -9.64 -35.48
CA ASP A 214 20.21 -9.34 -34.09
C ASP A 214 19.27 -10.08 -33.11
N ALA A 215 18.57 -11.12 -33.57
CA ALA A 215 17.52 -11.79 -32.79
C ALA A 215 18.00 -12.25 -31.42
N THR A 216 19.18 -12.89 -31.37
CA THR A 216 19.79 -13.37 -30.13
C THR A 216 20.04 -12.23 -29.14
N TYR A 217 20.53 -11.08 -29.63
CA TYR A 217 20.78 -9.90 -28.79
C TYR A 217 19.49 -9.39 -28.12
N TYR A 218 18.43 -9.19 -28.92
CA TYR A 218 17.14 -8.72 -28.42
C TYR A 218 16.49 -9.70 -27.44
N GLN A 219 16.54 -11.00 -27.74
CA GLN A 219 16.01 -12.04 -26.86
C GLN A 219 16.78 -12.12 -25.54
N THR A 220 18.12 -12.10 -25.58
CA THR A 220 18.95 -12.16 -24.37
C THR A 220 18.71 -10.95 -23.47
N ILE A 221 18.73 -9.73 -24.03
CA ILE A 221 18.50 -8.52 -23.23
C ILE A 221 17.07 -8.46 -22.70
N GLY A 222 16.08 -8.80 -23.53
CA GLY A 222 14.68 -8.84 -23.11
C GLY A 222 14.47 -9.83 -21.96
N LEU A 223 15.08 -11.02 -22.05
CA LEU A 223 14.97 -12.06 -21.04
C LEU A 223 15.67 -11.70 -19.73
N GLN A 224 16.90 -11.17 -19.80
CA GLN A 224 17.64 -10.72 -18.62
C GLN A 224 16.97 -9.53 -17.92
N GLY A 225 16.48 -8.56 -18.68
CA GLY A 225 15.73 -7.43 -18.13
C GLY A 225 14.43 -7.88 -17.47
N ALA A 226 13.67 -8.75 -18.14
CA ALA A 226 12.43 -9.30 -17.60
C ALA A 226 12.66 -10.06 -16.28
N SER A 227 13.77 -10.78 -16.14
CA SER A 227 14.08 -11.51 -14.91
C SER A 227 14.37 -10.56 -13.74
N VAL A 228 15.12 -9.48 -13.97
CA VAL A 228 15.37 -8.44 -12.97
C VAL A 228 14.06 -7.77 -12.53
N SER A 229 13.26 -7.27 -13.48
CA SER A 229 11.99 -6.60 -13.15
C SER A 229 11.02 -7.54 -12.45
N THR A 230 10.92 -8.81 -12.87
CA THR A 230 10.03 -9.78 -12.23
C THR A 230 10.46 -10.07 -10.79
N CYS A 231 11.76 -10.19 -10.52
CA CYS A 231 12.29 -10.37 -9.17
C CYS A 231 11.88 -9.20 -8.25
N GLU A 232 12.06 -7.96 -8.69
CA GLU A 232 11.69 -6.78 -7.91
C GLU A 232 10.16 -6.67 -7.71
N ILE A 233 9.36 -6.98 -8.74
CA ILE A 233 7.90 -7.04 -8.60
C ILE A 233 7.51 -8.06 -7.52
N LEU A 234 8.08 -9.27 -7.53
CA LEU A 234 7.76 -10.31 -6.54
C LEU A 234 8.06 -9.85 -5.11
N LYS A 235 9.23 -9.23 -4.89
CA LYS A 235 9.61 -8.68 -3.57
C LYS A 235 8.61 -7.64 -3.08
N ILE A 236 8.28 -6.66 -3.92
CA ILE A 236 7.36 -5.57 -3.56
C ILE A 236 5.96 -6.11 -3.28
N VAL A 237 5.49 -7.00 -4.14
CA VAL A 237 4.15 -7.60 -4.02
C VAL A 237 4.03 -8.45 -2.74
N ASN A 238 5.07 -9.21 -2.38
CA ASN A 238 5.10 -9.97 -1.13
C ASN A 238 5.29 -9.07 0.10
N GLU A 239 5.99 -7.93 -0.02
CA GLU A 239 6.01 -6.89 1.00
C GLU A 239 4.62 -6.29 1.24
N LEU A 240 3.90 -5.90 0.17
CA LEU A 240 2.54 -5.38 0.27
C LEU A 240 1.59 -6.40 0.90
N LYS A 241 1.75 -7.68 0.57
CA LYS A 241 1.03 -8.79 1.23
C LYS A 241 1.31 -8.85 2.73
N ARG A 242 2.59 -8.77 3.15
CA ARG A 242 2.99 -8.76 4.57
C ARG A 242 2.41 -7.57 5.32
N LYS A 243 2.32 -6.40 4.66
CA LYS A 243 1.69 -5.18 5.21
C LYS A 243 0.15 -5.25 5.29
N GLY A 244 -0.49 -6.30 4.76
CA GLY A 244 -1.93 -6.51 4.84
C GLY A 244 -2.71 -6.14 3.59
N TYR A 245 -2.05 -5.58 2.56
CA TYR A 245 -2.63 -5.21 1.27
C TYR A 245 -2.86 -6.42 0.34
N SER A 246 -3.22 -7.57 0.91
CA SER A 246 -3.70 -8.74 0.17
C SER A 246 -4.93 -9.37 0.80
N ARG A 247 -5.41 -8.85 1.93
CA ARG A 247 -6.60 -9.37 2.59
C ARG A 247 -7.82 -8.94 1.79
N THR A 248 -8.74 -9.86 1.55
CA THR A 248 -10.08 -9.50 1.10
C THR A 248 -10.67 -8.58 2.16
N ALA A 249 -10.89 -7.31 1.83
CA ALA A 249 -11.60 -6.42 2.72
C ALA A 249 -12.98 -7.05 3.01
N ASN A 250 -13.33 -7.21 4.28
CA ASN A 250 -14.71 -7.42 4.68
C ASN A 250 -15.44 -6.10 4.43
N ILE A 251 -15.75 -5.83 3.16
CA ILE A 251 -16.72 -4.79 2.83
C ILE A 251 -18.04 -5.40 3.30
N ALA A 252 -18.42 -5.07 4.53
CA ALA A 252 -19.79 -5.24 4.97
C ALA A 252 -20.63 -4.44 3.97
N ILE A 253 -21.42 -5.15 3.19
CA ILE A 253 -22.44 -4.55 2.35
C ILE A 253 -23.52 -4.11 3.33
N ASP A 254 -23.45 -2.84 3.75
CA ASP A 254 -24.57 -2.12 4.34
C ASP A 254 -25.44 -1.52 3.23
#